data_AF-A0A372R567-F1
#
_entry.id   AF-A0A372R567-F1
#
_cell.length_a   1.000
_cell.length_b   1.000
_cell.length_c   1.000
_cell.angle_alpha   90.00
_cell.angle_beta   90.00
_cell.angle_gamma   90.00
#
_symmetry.space_group_name_H-M   'P 1'
#
loop_
_entity.id
_entity.type
_entity.pdbx_description
1 polymer ?
#
loop_
_entity_poly.entity_id
_entity_poly.type
_entity_poly.pdbx_seq_one_letter_code
_entity_poly.pdbx_strand_id
1 'polypeptide(L)'
;MSQLGGGKRWNASELIEILIYLNNNFGDWYENSYGTCNKAVEATNNSRGANSVYCKVHKMIRAMDDYLTTGKKQTRDIIWKDQLIYDLIKRIHRKTKERKVREENEEAIKRRNLNYRIVEDDTEMQLENINSQMTAGTESTSQLKMEVPQLPFSIDTIDNLRSEQILKTERHARELVALSKESIDARHKEVRELTGKISQHQIELEKMIKEANDKLEKLKDFN
;
A
#
# COMPACT_ATOMS: atom_id res chain seq x y z
N MET A 1 -24.43 -3.51 35.69
CA MET A 1 -23.63 -4.39 34.80
C MET A 1 -24.18 -4.24 33.39
N SER A 2 -23.54 -3.38 32.58
CA SER A 2 -24.00 -3.09 31.23
C SER A 2 -23.24 -3.99 30.25
N GLN A 3 -23.96 -4.88 29.56
CA GLN A 3 -23.39 -5.72 28.51
C GLN A 3 -22.90 -4.83 27.36
N LEU A 4 -21.58 -4.70 27.23
CA LEU A 4 -20.94 -4.09 26.08
C LEU A 4 -21.13 -5.01 24.87
N GLY A 5 -21.96 -4.58 23.91
CA GLY A 5 -22.20 -5.27 22.66
C GLY A 5 -20.89 -5.57 21.95
N GLY A 6 -20.57 -6.86 21.79
CA GLY A 6 -19.41 -7.32 21.05
C GLY A 6 -19.56 -6.95 19.57
N GLY A 7 -18.79 -5.96 19.12
CA GLY A 7 -18.77 -5.56 17.71
C GLY A 7 -18.39 -6.73 16.79
N LYS A 8 -19.06 -6.82 15.63
CA LYS A 8 -18.81 -7.85 14.60
C LYS A 8 -17.31 -7.99 14.34
N ARG A 9 -16.76 -9.18 14.65
CA ARG A 9 -15.33 -9.49 14.48
C ARG A 9 -14.96 -9.41 13.00
N TRP A 10 -13.77 -8.87 12.70
CA TRP A 10 -13.28 -8.79 11.32
C TRP A 10 -13.02 -10.18 10.75
N ASN A 11 -13.57 -10.44 9.57
CA ASN A 11 -13.22 -11.60 8.75
C ASN A 11 -11.89 -11.30 8.03
N ALA A 12 -11.05 -12.32 7.84
CA ALA A 12 -9.81 -12.17 7.09
C ALA A 12 -10.09 -11.85 5.61
N SER A 13 -10.98 -12.58 4.95
CA SER A 13 -11.30 -12.38 3.52
C SER A 13 -11.85 -10.99 3.23
N GLU A 14 -12.81 -10.53 4.05
CA GLU A 14 -13.42 -9.20 3.89
C GLU A 14 -12.37 -8.08 4.02
N LEU A 15 -11.35 -8.30 4.86
CA LEU A 15 -10.28 -7.33 5.11
C LEU A 15 -9.21 -7.39 4.03
N ILE A 16 -8.87 -8.59 3.54
CA ILE A 16 -7.90 -8.81 2.46
C ILE A 16 -8.35 -8.09 1.19
N GLU A 17 -9.60 -8.25 0.78
CA GLU A 17 -10.13 -7.62 -0.44
C GLU A 17 -10.02 -6.09 -0.38
N ILE A 18 -10.40 -5.50 0.75
CA ILE A 18 -10.23 -4.07 1.01
C ILE A 18 -8.77 -3.67 0.92
N LEU A 19 -7.87 -4.39 1.61
CA LEU A 19 -6.45 -4.04 1.68
C LEU A 19 -5.75 -4.18 0.32
N ILE A 20 -6.18 -5.13 -0.52
CA ILE A 20 -5.74 -5.24 -1.91
C ILE A 20 -6.19 -4.01 -2.71
N TYR A 21 -7.46 -3.64 -2.62
CA TYR A 21 -7.99 -2.46 -3.30
C TYR A 21 -7.22 -1.19 -2.91
N LEU A 22 -7.01 -0.97 -1.62
CA LEU A 22 -6.27 0.19 -1.12
C LEU A 22 -4.79 0.19 -1.56
N ASN A 23 -4.14 -0.97 -1.61
CA ASN A 23 -2.77 -1.07 -2.09
C ASN A 23 -2.63 -0.73 -3.58
N ASN A 24 -3.61 -1.14 -4.39
CA ASN A 24 -3.65 -0.86 -5.82
C ASN A 24 -3.97 0.62 -6.10
N ASN A 25 -4.82 1.23 -5.26
CA ASN A 25 -5.20 2.65 -5.34
C ASN A 25 -4.49 3.48 -4.24
N PHE A 26 -3.20 3.20 -3.99
CA PHE A 26 -2.48 3.83 -2.88
C PHE A 26 -2.35 5.35 -3.04
N GLY A 27 -2.25 5.86 -4.27
CA GLY A 27 -2.20 7.30 -4.55
C GLY A 27 -3.41 8.01 -3.98
N ASP A 28 -4.59 7.59 -4.44
CA ASP A 28 -5.90 8.06 -3.96
C ASP A 28 -6.08 7.86 -2.46
N TRP A 29 -5.64 6.71 -1.93
CA TRP A 29 -5.74 6.43 -0.50
C TRP A 29 -4.88 7.38 0.34
N TYR A 30 -3.67 7.72 -0.11
CA TYR A 30 -2.80 8.65 0.60
C TYR A 30 -3.36 10.08 0.59
N GLU A 31 -3.97 10.50 -0.52
CA GLU A 31 -4.54 11.85 -0.68
C GLU A 31 -5.90 11.99 0.01
N ASN A 32 -6.77 10.99 -0.12
CA ASN A 32 -8.09 10.95 0.50
C ASN A 32 -8.40 9.54 1.00
N SER A 33 -7.88 9.24 2.20
CA SER A 33 -8.00 7.90 2.80
C SER A 33 -9.46 7.50 3.04
N TYR A 34 -10.31 8.43 3.52
CA TYR A 34 -11.72 8.14 3.78
C TYR A 34 -12.50 7.88 2.49
N GLY A 35 -12.35 8.77 1.49
CA GLY A 35 -13.02 8.60 0.19
C GLY A 35 -12.62 7.31 -0.51
N THR A 36 -11.34 6.95 -0.45
CA THR A 36 -10.84 5.71 -1.04
C THR A 36 -11.32 4.47 -0.27
N CYS A 37 -11.48 4.54 1.06
CA CYS A 37 -12.15 3.49 1.82
C CYS A 37 -13.62 3.34 1.41
N ASN A 38 -14.33 4.42 1.08
CA ASN A 38 -15.70 4.33 0.58
C ASN A 38 -15.76 3.62 -0.78
N LYS A 39 -14.91 4.02 -1.73
CA LYS A 39 -14.78 3.33 -3.03
C LYS A 39 -14.40 1.86 -2.87
N ALA A 40 -13.55 1.52 -1.88
CA ALA A 40 -13.19 0.14 -1.59
C ALA A 40 -14.39 -0.69 -1.11
N VAL A 41 -15.24 -0.13 -0.25
CA VAL A 41 -16.47 -0.79 0.21
C VAL A 41 -17.42 -1.06 -0.95
N GLU A 42 -17.61 -0.09 -1.84
CA GLU A 42 -18.44 -0.23 -3.03
C GLU A 42 -17.88 -1.30 -3.98
N ALA A 43 -16.57 -1.28 -4.25
CA ALA A 43 -15.92 -2.21 -5.17
C ALA A 43 -15.85 -3.66 -4.65
N THR A 44 -15.79 -3.84 -3.33
CA THR A 44 -15.71 -5.17 -2.69
C THR A 44 -17.06 -5.68 -2.19
N ASN A 45 -18.14 -4.91 -2.40
CA ASN A 45 -19.48 -5.21 -1.88
C ASN A 45 -19.47 -5.54 -0.38
N ASN A 46 -18.66 -4.81 0.40
CA ASN A 46 -18.43 -5.12 1.81
C ASN A 46 -19.62 -4.66 2.67
N SER A 47 -20.06 -5.51 3.60
CA SER A 47 -21.16 -5.19 4.53
C SER A 47 -20.85 -4.09 5.56
N ARG A 48 -19.59 -3.66 5.69
CA ARG A 48 -19.15 -2.66 6.66
C ARG A 48 -19.09 -1.27 6.05
N GLY A 49 -19.50 -0.26 6.83
CA GLY A 49 -19.40 1.13 6.41
C GLY A 49 -17.96 1.63 6.27
N ALA A 50 -17.75 2.61 5.39
CA ALA A 50 -16.45 3.21 5.08
C ALA A 50 -15.69 3.69 6.32
N ASN A 51 -16.37 4.28 7.30
CA ASN A 51 -15.75 4.72 8.55
C ASN A 51 -15.16 3.56 9.37
N SER A 52 -15.83 2.41 9.40
CA SER A 52 -15.33 1.21 10.08
C SER A 52 -14.06 0.70 9.39
N VAL A 53 -14.06 0.70 8.06
CA VAL A 53 -12.90 0.32 7.24
C VAL A 53 -11.72 1.24 7.49
N TYR A 54 -11.95 2.55 7.34
CA TYR A 54 -10.96 3.59 7.59
C TYR A 54 -10.32 3.44 8.99
N CYS A 55 -11.15 3.38 10.03
CA CYS A 55 -10.68 3.21 11.40
C CYS A 55 -9.85 1.93 11.59
N LYS A 56 -10.27 0.81 10.97
CA LYS A 56 -9.56 -0.46 11.10
C LYS A 56 -8.20 -0.40 10.42
N VAL A 57 -8.13 0.09 9.18
CA VAL A 57 -6.89 0.19 8.42
C VAL A 57 -5.89 1.12 9.12
N HIS A 58 -6.33 2.29 9.61
CA HIS A 58 -5.46 3.19 10.37
C HIS A 58 -4.92 2.57 11.67
N LYS A 59 -5.78 1.85 12.42
CA LYS A 59 -5.33 1.11 13.62
C LYS A 59 -4.27 0.07 13.27
N MET A 60 -4.43 -0.61 12.14
CA MET A 60 -3.49 -1.64 11.70
C MET A 60 -2.15 -1.04 11.26
N ILE A 61 -2.17 0.09 10.55
CA ILE A 61 -0.95 0.81 10.19
C ILE A 61 -0.23 1.32 11.44
N ARG A 62 -0.96 1.84 12.43
CA ARG A 62 -0.36 2.25 13.71
C ARG A 62 0.26 1.07 14.45
N ALA A 63 -0.44 -0.06 14.53
CA ALA A 63 0.09 -1.27 15.15
C ALA A 63 1.36 -1.79 14.44
N MET A 64 1.44 -1.61 13.13
CA MET A 64 2.65 -1.91 12.36
C MET A 64 3.80 -0.95 12.70
N ASP A 65 3.52 0.35 12.81
CA ASP A 65 4.52 1.35 13.21
C ASP A 65 5.06 1.04 14.63
N ASP A 66 4.16 0.81 15.59
CA ASP A 66 4.51 0.44 16.97
C ASP A 66 5.37 -0.83 17.03
N TYR A 67 5.05 -1.84 16.22
CA TYR A 67 5.83 -3.07 16.12
C TYR A 67 7.23 -2.82 15.56
N LEU A 68 7.36 -2.02 14.50
CA LEU A 68 8.65 -1.71 13.91
C LEU A 68 9.53 -0.85 14.84
N THR A 69 8.92 -0.01 15.67
CA THR A 69 9.64 0.81 16.65
C THR A 69 10.02 0.03 17.91
N THR A 70 9.13 -0.82 18.43
CA THR A 70 9.29 -1.43 19.76
C THR A 70 9.57 -2.93 19.76
N GLY A 71 9.38 -3.60 18.61
CA GLY A 71 9.44 -5.06 18.47
C GLY A 71 8.25 -5.81 19.10
N LYS A 72 7.32 -5.11 19.77
CA LYS A 72 6.22 -5.74 20.52
C LYS A 72 4.99 -5.95 19.64
N LYS A 73 4.42 -7.15 19.70
CA LYS A 73 3.18 -7.52 18.99
C LYS A 73 2.01 -7.59 19.96
N GLN A 74 0.88 -7.00 19.60
CA GLN A 74 -0.38 -7.28 20.30
C GLN A 74 -1.01 -8.56 19.74
N THR A 75 -0.79 -9.69 20.42
CA THR A 75 -1.12 -11.06 19.97
C THR A 75 -2.57 -11.29 19.54
N ARG A 76 -3.51 -10.41 19.95
CA ARG A 76 -4.93 -10.54 19.64
C ARG A 76 -5.33 -9.98 18.26
N ASP A 77 -4.50 -9.14 17.64
CA ASP A 77 -4.86 -8.48 16.38
C ASP A 77 -4.73 -9.41 15.16
N ILE A 78 -5.62 -9.24 14.19
CA ILE A 78 -5.72 -10.07 12.98
C ILE A 78 -4.48 -9.95 12.09
N ILE A 79 -3.78 -8.80 12.13
CA ILE A 79 -2.52 -8.59 11.42
C ILE A 79 -1.53 -9.72 11.70
N TRP A 80 -1.43 -10.19 12.95
CA TRP A 80 -0.39 -11.15 13.33
C TRP A 80 -0.78 -12.61 13.10
N LYS A 81 -2.03 -12.85 12.70
CA LYS A 81 -2.60 -14.19 12.50
C LYS A 81 -2.64 -14.59 11.04
N ASP A 82 -2.66 -13.60 10.15
CA ASP A 82 -2.78 -13.80 8.72
C ASP A 82 -1.61 -13.11 8.02
N GLN A 83 -0.79 -13.91 7.34
CA GLN A 83 0.43 -13.45 6.71
C GLN A 83 0.13 -12.44 5.57
N LEU A 84 -0.94 -12.66 4.81
CA LEU A 84 -1.29 -11.78 3.70
C LEU A 84 -1.76 -10.41 4.21
N ILE A 85 -2.55 -10.39 5.29
CA ILE A 85 -2.96 -9.15 5.96
C ILE A 85 -1.73 -8.40 6.48
N TYR A 86 -0.78 -9.10 7.11
CA TYR A 86 0.48 -8.51 7.56
C TYR A 86 1.25 -7.87 6.40
N ASP A 87 1.45 -8.59 5.30
CA ASP A 87 2.23 -8.11 4.16
C ASP A 87 1.57 -6.93 3.45
N LEU A 88 0.23 -6.94 3.31
CA LEU A 88 -0.53 -5.83 2.74
C LEU A 88 -0.43 -4.56 3.58
N ILE A 89 -0.53 -4.67 4.92
CA ILE A 89 -0.36 -3.53 5.82
C ILE A 89 1.07 -3.02 5.82
N LYS A 90 2.05 -3.93 5.87
CA LYS A 90 3.48 -3.59 5.81
C LYS A 90 3.79 -2.84 4.52
N ARG A 91 3.17 -3.22 3.41
CA ARG A 91 3.30 -2.52 2.12
C ARG A 91 2.69 -1.12 2.16
N ILE A 92 1.49 -0.93 2.69
CA ILE A 92 0.87 0.40 2.85
C ILE A 92 1.73 1.28 3.76
N HIS A 93 2.18 0.76 4.89
CA HIS A 93 3.06 1.47 5.84
C HIS A 93 4.35 1.93 5.15
N ARG A 94 5.03 1.02 4.45
CA ARG A 94 6.26 1.34 3.70
C ARG A 94 6.03 2.43 2.67
N LYS A 95 5.01 2.29 1.81
CA LYS A 95 4.66 3.30 0.79
C LYS A 95 4.37 4.66 1.43
N THR A 96 3.72 4.67 2.60
CA THR A 96 3.42 5.89 3.35
C THR A 96 4.69 6.57 3.85
N LYS A 97 5.64 5.82 4.42
CA LYS A 97 6.92 6.39 4.88
C LYS A 97 7.77 6.88 3.71
N GLU A 98 7.86 6.10 2.62
CA GLU A 98 8.59 6.48 1.40
C GLU A 98 8.04 7.77 0.77
N ARG A 99 6.71 7.92 0.71
CA ARG A 99 6.07 9.13 0.17
C ARG A 99 6.29 10.35 1.07
N LYS A 100 6.17 10.20 2.40
CA LYS A 100 6.47 11.28 3.36
C LYS A 100 7.90 11.79 3.25
N VAL A 101 8.88 10.89 3.20
CA VAL A 101 10.30 11.27 3.05
C VAL A 101 10.53 12.03 1.74
N ARG A 102 9.86 11.63 0.66
CA ARG A 102 9.93 12.32 -0.63
C ARG A 102 9.35 13.74 -0.55
N GLU A 103 8.15 13.87 0.02
CA GLU A 103 7.46 15.16 0.20
C GLU A 103 8.29 16.12 1.08
N GLU A 104 8.85 15.62 2.19
CA GLU A 104 9.75 16.39 3.07
C GLU A 104 11.02 16.88 2.33
N ASN A 105 11.61 16.03 1.49
CA ASN A 105 12.79 16.39 0.69
C ASN A 105 12.45 17.45 -0.38
N GLU A 106 11.31 17.30 -1.06
CA GLU A 106 10.84 18.29 -2.04
C GLU A 106 10.57 19.65 -1.40
N GLU A 107 9.96 19.68 -0.21
CA GLU A 107 9.77 20.91 0.56
C GLU A 107 11.08 21.54 1.03
N ALA A 108 12.06 20.73 1.44
CA ALA A 108 13.38 21.21 1.84
C ALA A 108 14.11 21.87 0.65
N ILE A 109 14.03 21.27 -0.54
CA ILE A 109 14.58 21.84 -1.78
C ILE A 109 13.88 23.16 -2.13
N LYS A 110 12.54 23.21 -2.07
CA LYS A 110 11.78 24.44 -2.32
C LYS A 110 12.17 25.56 -1.36
N ARG A 111 12.31 25.28 -0.06
CA ARG A 111 12.79 26.25 0.95
C ARG A 111 14.19 26.76 0.64
N ARG A 112 15.11 25.87 0.25
CA ARG A 112 16.48 26.26 -0.13
C ARG A 112 16.51 27.17 -1.37
N ASN A 113 15.72 26.85 -2.38
CA ASN A 113 15.63 27.64 -3.61
C ASN A 113 14.95 29.00 -3.38
N LEU A 114 13.96 29.08 -2.48
CA LEU A 114 13.35 30.35 -2.09
C LEU A 114 14.35 31.24 -1.35
N ASN A 115 15.15 30.67 -0.43
CA ASN A 115 16.21 31.42 0.25
C ASN A 115 17.27 31.98 -0.72
N TYR A 116 17.61 31.26 -1.80
CA TYR A 116 18.52 31.79 -2.83
C TYR A 116 17.94 33.01 -3.57
N ARG A 117 16.64 32.99 -3.88
CA ARG A 117 15.98 34.14 -4.55
C ARG A 117 15.86 35.38 -3.65
N ILE A 118 15.69 35.20 -2.34
CA ILE A 118 15.65 36.31 -1.38
C ILE A 118 17.04 36.96 -1.24
N VAL A 119 18.12 36.17 -1.32
CA VAL A 119 19.49 36.71 -1.28
C VAL A 119 19.84 37.47 -2.56
N GLU A 120 19.35 37.04 -3.73
CA GLU A 120 19.56 37.77 -5.00
C GLU A 120 18.87 39.14 -5.00
N ASP A 121 17.63 39.24 -4.49
CA ASP A 121 16.85 40.49 -4.42
C ASP A 121 17.44 41.53 -3.43
N ASP A 122 18.08 41.06 -2.34
CA ASP A 122 18.81 41.93 -1.39
C ASP A 122 20.19 42.38 -1.93
N THR A 123 20.79 41.63 -2.86
CA THR A 123 22.07 42.00 -3.48
C THR A 123 21.92 42.96 -4.66
N GLU A 124 20.78 42.98 -5.34
CA GLU A 124 20.53 43.91 -6.46
C GLU A 124 20.26 45.33 -5.96
N MET A 125 19.72 45.48 -4.74
CA MET A 125 19.46 46.79 -4.12
C MET A 125 20.73 47.48 -3.57
N GLN A 126 21.88 46.81 -3.53
CA GLN A 126 23.15 47.40 -3.06
C GLN A 126 24.15 47.71 -4.17
N LEU A 127 23.89 47.32 -5.43
CA LEU A 127 24.87 47.49 -6.51
C LEU A 127 24.94 48.93 -7.07
N GLU A 128 23.96 49.79 -6.79
CA GLU A 128 23.95 51.19 -7.28
C GLU A 128 24.71 52.19 -6.40
N ASN A 129 25.22 51.79 -5.22
CA ASN A 129 25.83 52.74 -4.27
C ASN A 129 27.35 52.57 -4.06
N ILE A 130 28.05 51.83 -4.92
CA ILE A 130 29.51 51.64 -4.80
C ILE A 130 30.19 52.06 -6.10
N ASN A 131 30.07 53.34 -6.45
CA ASN A 131 30.97 53.95 -7.44
C ASN A 131 31.55 55.27 -6.92
N SER A 132 32.15 55.21 -5.74
CA SER A 132 33.06 56.25 -5.28
C SER A 132 34.07 55.66 -4.31
N GLN A 133 35.34 55.94 -4.59
CA GLN A 133 36.54 55.79 -3.75
C GLN A 133 37.35 54.49 -3.93
N MET A 134 38.28 54.58 -4.88
CA MET A 134 39.63 54.04 -4.73
C MET A 134 40.21 54.44 -3.36
N THR A 135 40.76 53.47 -2.62
CA THR A 135 42.08 53.59 -1.97
C THR A 135 42.59 52.20 -1.58
N ALA A 136 43.87 51.95 -1.86
CA ALA A 136 44.59 50.69 -1.64
C ALA A 136 44.86 50.41 -0.14
N GLY A 137 44.95 49.12 0.23
CA GLY A 137 45.43 48.71 1.56
C GLY A 137 45.29 47.20 1.85
N THR A 138 46.36 46.47 1.57
CA THR A 138 46.97 45.31 2.29
C THR A 138 46.11 44.35 3.15
N GLU A 139 46.10 43.08 2.73
CA GLU A 139 46.13 41.78 3.46
C GLU A 139 45.39 41.61 4.80
N SER A 140 44.47 40.62 4.86
CA SER A 140 44.63 39.49 5.78
C SER A 140 43.67 38.33 5.48
N THR A 141 44.26 37.20 5.09
CA THR A 141 43.63 35.90 4.85
C THR A 141 43.06 35.32 6.14
N SER A 142 41.74 35.39 6.32
CA SER A 142 41.03 34.61 7.35
C SER A 142 40.36 33.41 6.68
N GLN A 143 41.13 32.33 6.49
CA GLN A 143 40.58 31.03 6.10
C GLN A 143 39.77 30.47 7.26
N LEU A 144 38.45 30.68 7.22
CA LEU A 144 37.50 29.84 7.95
C LEU A 144 37.57 28.44 7.35
N LYS A 145 38.34 27.55 7.98
CA LYS A 145 38.26 26.10 7.72
C LYS A 145 36.87 25.62 8.13
N MET A 146 35.93 25.65 7.19
CA MET A 146 34.76 24.80 7.26
C MET A 146 35.22 23.37 6.98
N GLU A 147 35.39 22.57 8.02
CA GLU A 147 35.49 21.12 7.86
C GLU A 147 34.14 20.61 7.33
N VAL A 148 34.07 20.45 6.01
CA VAL A 148 33.01 19.69 5.36
C VAL A 148 33.23 18.22 5.73
N PRO A 149 32.28 17.55 6.41
CA PRO A 149 32.39 16.12 6.68
C PRO A 149 32.49 15.38 5.34
N GLN A 150 33.65 14.79 5.05
CA GLN A 150 33.79 13.90 3.91
C GLN A 150 33.05 12.61 4.24
N LEU A 151 31.79 12.55 3.82
CA LEU A 151 31.04 11.30 3.73
C LEU A 151 31.73 10.38 2.70
N PRO A 152 31.93 9.09 3.01
CA PRO A 152 32.64 8.17 2.13
C PRO A 152 31.71 7.71 1.01
N PHE A 153 31.59 8.49 -0.06
CA PHE A 153 30.98 8.01 -1.30
C PHE A 153 32.08 7.49 -2.22
N SER A 154 32.43 6.21 -2.08
CA SER A 154 33.18 5.51 -3.13
C SER A 154 32.23 5.08 -4.24
N ILE A 155 32.73 5.02 -5.48
CA ILE A 155 32.02 4.43 -6.61
C ILE A 155 31.55 3.01 -6.28
N ASP A 156 32.36 2.25 -5.52
CA ASP A 156 32.05 0.88 -5.10
C ASP A 156 30.84 0.83 -4.16
N THR A 157 30.67 1.84 -3.30
CA THR A 157 29.52 1.94 -2.40
C THR A 157 28.23 2.17 -3.19
N ILE A 158 28.31 2.97 -4.26
CA ILE A 158 27.18 3.26 -5.14
C ILE A 158 26.79 2.02 -5.96
N ASP A 159 27.78 1.30 -6.50
CA ASP A 159 27.53 0.10 -7.29
C ASP A 159 26.98 -1.07 -6.46
N ASN A 160 27.47 -1.23 -5.22
CA ASN A 160 26.91 -2.19 -4.29
C ASN A 160 25.46 -1.87 -3.93
N LEU A 161 25.15 -0.60 -3.63
CA LEU A 161 23.79 -0.15 -3.35
C LEU A 161 22.86 -0.38 -4.55
N ARG A 162 23.33 -0.08 -5.77
CA ARG A 162 22.58 -0.32 -7.00
C ARG A 162 22.29 -1.80 -7.18
N SER A 163 23.29 -2.64 -7.02
CA SER A 163 23.17 -4.10 -7.16
C SER A 163 22.20 -4.69 -6.13
N GLU A 164 22.25 -4.20 -4.89
CA GLU A 164 21.31 -4.60 -3.84
C GLU A 164 19.86 -4.21 -4.18
N GLN A 165 19.65 -3.00 -4.71
CA GLN A 165 18.31 -2.54 -5.12
C GLN A 165 17.76 -3.34 -6.31
N ILE A 166 18.61 -3.72 -7.26
CA ILE A 166 18.23 -4.61 -8.38
C ILE A 166 17.77 -5.95 -7.83
N LEU A 167 18.59 -6.60 -6.99
CA LEU A 167 18.26 -7.90 -6.39
C LEU A 167 16.98 -7.85 -5.54
N LYS A 168 16.78 -6.77 -4.79
CA LYS A 168 15.58 -6.56 -3.98
C LYS A 168 14.34 -6.43 -4.86
N THR A 169 14.44 -5.70 -5.97
CA THR A 169 13.36 -5.52 -6.94
C THR A 169 13.01 -6.84 -7.62
N GLU A 170 14.01 -7.61 -8.06
CA GLU A 170 13.82 -8.93 -8.66
C GLU A 170 13.17 -9.91 -7.69
N ARG A 171 13.60 -9.93 -6.43
CA ARG A 171 13.00 -10.76 -5.39
C ARG A 171 11.52 -10.43 -5.21
N HIS A 172 11.18 -9.14 -5.13
CA HIS A 172 9.78 -8.71 -5.03
C HIS A 172 8.96 -9.07 -6.27
N ALA A 173 9.52 -8.97 -7.48
CA ALA A 173 8.84 -9.38 -8.70
C ALA A 173 8.51 -10.89 -8.67
N ARG A 174 9.46 -11.73 -8.26
CA ARG A 174 9.24 -13.19 -8.13
C ARG A 174 8.19 -13.53 -7.09
N GLU A 175 8.21 -12.86 -5.94
CA GLU A 175 7.24 -13.04 -4.87
C GLU A 175 5.81 -12.66 -5.31
N LEU A 176 5.66 -11.54 -6.04
CA LEU A 176 4.36 -11.13 -6.60
C LEU A 176 3.84 -12.14 -7.62
N VAL A 177 4.71 -12.68 -8.48
CA VAL A 177 4.34 -13.73 -9.44
C VAL A 177 3.89 -15.00 -8.72
N ALA A 178 4.60 -15.42 -7.67
CA ALA A 178 4.26 -16.60 -6.89
C ALA A 178 2.88 -16.47 -6.21
N LEU A 179 2.63 -15.34 -5.53
CA LEU A 179 1.34 -15.05 -4.89
C LEU A 179 0.19 -14.99 -5.90
N SER A 180 0.43 -14.33 -7.05
CA SER A 180 -0.56 -14.28 -8.12
C SER A 180 -0.87 -15.67 -8.66
N LYS A 181 0.15 -16.53 -8.84
CA LYS A 181 -0.02 -17.89 -9.33
C LYS A 181 -0.84 -18.73 -8.34
N GLU A 182 -0.52 -18.69 -7.05
CA GLU A 182 -1.26 -19.42 -6.01
C GLU A 182 -2.74 -19.00 -5.97
N SER A 183 -3.01 -17.70 -6.03
CA SER A 183 -4.38 -17.17 -6.08
C SER A 183 -5.14 -17.62 -7.33
N ILE A 184 -4.49 -17.58 -8.50
CA ILE A 184 -5.06 -18.04 -9.77
C ILE A 184 -5.35 -19.54 -9.71
N ASP A 185 -4.44 -20.35 -9.19
CA ASP A 185 -4.58 -21.81 -9.06
C ASP A 185 -5.72 -22.18 -8.11
N ALA A 186 -5.86 -21.47 -6.99
CA ALA A 186 -6.96 -21.66 -6.04
C ALA A 186 -8.33 -21.38 -6.70
N ARG A 187 -8.46 -20.24 -7.41
CA ARG A 187 -9.69 -19.91 -8.16
C ARG A 187 -10.00 -20.94 -9.24
N HIS A 188 -8.99 -21.39 -9.99
CA HIS A 188 -9.20 -22.43 -11.01
C HIS A 188 -9.67 -23.75 -10.40
N LYS A 189 -9.17 -24.11 -9.22
CA LYS A 189 -9.66 -25.29 -8.50
C LYS A 189 -11.13 -25.15 -8.11
N GLU A 190 -11.51 -24.02 -7.55
CA GLU A 190 -12.91 -23.73 -7.19
C GLU A 190 -13.84 -23.79 -8.41
N VAL A 191 -13.45 -23.17 -9.52
CA VAL A 191 -14.21 -23.22 -10.78
C VAL A 191 -14.39 -24.66 -11.26
N ARG A 192 -13.33 -25.50 -11.23
CA ARG A 192 -13.44 -26.90 -11.62
C ARG A 192 -14.40 -27.68 -10.73
N GLU A 193 -14.35 -27.48 -9.42
CA GLU A 193 -15.26 -28.12 -8.47
C GLU A 193 -16.72 -27.71 -8.69
N LEU A 194 -16.97 -26.42 -8.92
CA LEU A 194 -18.31 -25.91 -9.21
C LEU A 194 -18.85 -26.45 -10.55
N THR A 195 -18.03 -26.44 -11.60
CA THR A 195 -18.40 -27.04 -12.90
C THR A 195 -18.75 -28.51 -12.74
N GLY A 196 -17.97 -29.27 -11.96
CA GLY A 196 -18.27 -30.68 -11.69
C GLY A 196 -19.63 -30.88 -10.98
N LYS A 197 -19.94 -30.05 -9.99
CA LYS A 197 -21.25 -30.07 -9.30
C LYS A 197 -22.40 -29.75 -10.26
N ILE A 198 -22.22 -28.75 -11.13
CA ILE A 198 -23.24 -28.37 -12.12
C ILE A 198 -23.50 -29.54 -13.08
N SER A 199 -22.45 -30.16 -13.61
CA SER A 199 -22.58 -31.32 -14.50
C SER A 199 -23.29 -32.50 -13.81
N GLN A 200 -22.99 -32.75 -12.54
CA GLN A 200 -23.66 -33.80 -11.78
C GLN A 200 -25.16 -33.51 -11.62
N HIS A 201 -25.53 -32.28 -11.24
CA HIS A 201 -26.93 -31.89 -11.13
C HIS A 201 -27.67 -31.96 -12.47
N GLN A 202 -27.01 -31.65 -13.58
CA GLN A 202 -27.61 -31.79 -14.93
C GLN A 202 -27.99 -33.24 -15.23
N ILE A 203 -27.09 -34.20 -14.95
CA ILE A 203 -27.35 -35.63 -15.14
C ILE A 203 -28.55 -36.09 -14.28
N GLU A 204 -28.60 -35.66 -13.03
CA GLU A 204 -29.71 -35.99 -12.12
C GLU A 204 -31.04 -35.41 -12.61
N LEU A 205 -31.04 -34.17 -13.09
CA LEU A 205 -32.20 -33.52 -13.67
C LEU A 205 -32.71 -34.25 -14.92
N GLU A 206 -31.81 -34.60 -15.84
CA GLU A 206 -32.15 -35.37 -17.05
C GLU A 206 -32.80 -36.71 -16.69
N LYS A 207 -32.26 -37.41 -15.68
CA LYS A 207 -32.84 -38.65 -15.17
C LYS A 207 -34.26 -38.43 -14.62
N MET A 208 -34.46 -37.42 -13.78
CA MET A 208 -35.78 -37.11 -13.21
C MET A 208 -36.80 -36.74 -14.29
N ILE A 209 -36.39 -35.96 -15.29
CA ILE A 209 -37.24 -35.60 -16.44
C ILE A 209 -37.66 -36.85 -17.20
N LYS A 210 -36.72 -37.76 -17.48
CA LYS A 210 -37.01 -39.02 -18.16
C LYS A 210 -38.00 -39.87 -17.39
N GLU A 211 -37.79 -40.03 -16.08
CA GLU A 211 -38.71 -40.80 -15.21
C GLU A 211 -40.11 -40.17 -15.15
N ALA A 212 -40.21 -38.84 -15.15
CA ALA A 212 -41.49 -38.14 -15.17
C ALA A 212 -42.22 -38.34 -16.51
N ASN A 213 -41.50 -38.24 -17.63
CA ASN A 213 -42.06 -38.47 -18.96
C ASN A 213 -42.53 -39.91 -19.15
N ASP A 214 -41.75 -40.90 -18.69
CA ASP A 214 -42.13 -42.32 -18.77
C ASP A 214 -43.43 -42.60 -17.96
N LYS A 215 -43.61 -41.94 -16.81
CA LYS A 215 -44.85 -42.03 -16.03
C LYS A 215 -46.02 -41.36 -16.73
N LEU A 216 -45.79 -40.22 -17.37
CA LEU A 216 -46.82 -39.48 -18.12
C LEU A 216 -47.33 -40.31 -19.30
N GLU A 217 -46.44 -40.95 -20.07
CA GLU A 217 -46.84 -41.82 -21.18
C GLU A 217 -47.66 -43.02 -20.69
N LYS A 218 -47.23 -43.69 -19.62
CA LYS A 218 -48.03 -44.76 -19.01
C LYS A 218 -49.44 -44.29 -18.64
N LEU A 219 -49.58 -43.10 -18.09
CA LEU A 219 -50.89 -42.54 -17.71
C LEU A 219 -51.77 -42.21 -18.93
N LYS A 220 -51.18 -41.84 -20.07
CA LYS A 220 -51.93 -41.63 -21.32
C LYS A 220 -52.50 -42.95 -21.85
N ASP A 221 -51.77 -44.06 -21.70
CA ASP A 221 -52.21 -45.38 -22.15
C ASP A 221 -53.36 -45.98 -21.31
N PHE A 222 -53.69 -45.39 -20.15
CA PHE A 222 -54.80 -45.81 -19.29
C PHE A 222 -56.13 -45.07 -19.54
N ASN A 223 -56.15 -44.08 -20.43
CA ASN A 223 -57.35 -43.31 -20.83
C ASN A 223 -57.78 -43.67 -22.26
#